data_AF-A0A225WEJ8-F1
#
_entry.id   AF-A0A225WEJ8-F1
#
_cell.length_a   1.000
_cell.length_b   1.000
_cell.length_c   1.000
_cell.angle_alpha   90.00
_cell.angle_beta   90.00
_cell.angle_gamma   90.00
#
_symmetry.space_group_name_H-M   'P 1'
#
loop_
_entity.id
_entity.type
_entity.pdbx_description
1 polymer ?
#
loop_
_entity_poly.entity_id
_entity_poly.type
_entity_poly.pdbx_seq_one_letter_code
_entity_poly.pdbx_strand_id
1 'polypeptide(L)' 'MAALDVSGFIGWEWTEGTFTRDKFHEAFMKNVIPLSNSRPLPKSVVMMDNAKFHANPELQAAVHACGARLIFLPPY' A
#
# COMPACT_ATOMS: atom_id res chain seq x y z
N MET A 1 1.75 -8.35 5.83
CA MET A 1 1.05 -7.53 4.81
C MET A 1 0.60 -8.43 3.68
N ALA A 2 -0.61 -8.24 3.16
CA ALA A 2 -1.03 -8.81 1.89
C ALA A 2 -1.65 -7.70 1.03
N ALA A 3 -1.39 -7.73 -0.27
CA ALA A 3 -1.97 -6.81 -1.23
C ALA A 3 -2.60 -7.61 -2.37
N LEU A 4 -3.77 -7.15 -2.81
CA LEU A 4 -4.59 -7.78 -3.83
C LEU A 4 -5.27 -6.72 -4.69
N ASP A 5 -5.58 -7.10 -5.92
CA ASP A 5 -6.45 -6.34 -6.82
C ASP A 5 -7.63 -7.20 -7.28
N VAL A 6 -8.43 -6.69 -8.22
CA VAL A 6 -9.61 -7.39 -8.74
C VAL A 6 -9.28 -8.68 -9.51
N SER A 7 -8.01 -8.91 -9.84
CA SER A 7 -7.52 -10.11 -10.53
C SER A 7 -6.89 -11.12 -9.56
N GLY A 8 -6.67 -10.74 -8.29
CA GLY A 8 -6.18 -11.62 -7.24
C GLY A 8 -4.99 -11.06 -6.46
N PHE A 9 -4.17 -11.94 -5.90
CA PHE A 9 -3.00 -11.58 -5.09
C PHE A 9 -1.90 -10.94 -5.94
N ILE A 10 -1.37 -9.81 -5.46
CA ILE A 10 -0.25 -9.10 -6.11
C ILE A 10 1.05 -9.19 -5.31
N GLY A 11 0.97 -9.40 -4.00
CA GLY A 11 2.15 -9.53 -3.16
C GLY A 11 1.81 -9.71 -1.69
N TRP A 12 2.74 -10.26 -0.92
CA TRP A 12 2.59 -10.44 0.51
C TRP A 12 3.96 -10.47 1.18
N GLU A 13 3.97 -10.13 2.46
CA GLU A 13 5.12 -10.27 3.35
C GLU A 13 4.64 -10.72 4.72
N TRP A 14 5.44 -11.55 5.36
CA TRP A 14 5.19 -12.03 6.71
C TRP A 14 6.35 -11.70 7.61
N THR A 15 6.11 -11.76 8.91
CA THR A 15 7.17 -11.66 9.91
C THR A 15 6.80 -12.51 11.11
N GLU A 16 7.81 -12.98 11.82
CA GLU A 16 7.59 -13.59 13.13
C GLU A 16 7.28 -12.48 14.15
N GLY A 17 6.21 -12.68 14.93
CA GLY A 17 5.72 -11.70 15.91
C GLY A 17 5.07 -10.46 15.28
N THR A 18 5.30 -9.30 15.87
CA THR A 18 4.61 -8.06 15.49
C THR A 18 5.12 -7.49 14.17
N PHE A 19 4.18 -7.22 13.27
CA PHE A 19 4.43 -6.51 12.03
C PHE A 19 4.53 -5.00 12.29
N THR A 20 5.75 -4.47 12.28
CA THR A 20 6.03 -3.07 12.63
C THR A 20 5.78 -2.12 11.45
N ARG A 21 5.75 -0.82 11.73
CA ARG A 21 5.66 0.22 10.70
C ARG A 21 6.76 0.09 9.65
N ASP A 22 7.99 -0.13 10.06
CA ASP A 22 9.14 -0.14 9.15
C ASP A 22 9.10 -1.39 8.26
N LYS A 23 8.75 -2.56 8.83
CA LYS A 23 8.51 -3.79 8.06
C LYS A 23 7.36 -3.61 7.05
N PHE A 24 6.31 -2.89 7.43
CA PHE A 24 5.22 -2.55 6.52
C PHE A 24 5.69 -1.62 5.41
N HIS A 25 6.47 -0.59 5.72
CA HIS A 25 7.01 0.32 4.73
C HIS A 25 7.88 -0.41 3.70
N GLU A 26 8.84 -1.23 4.14
CA GLU A 26 9.66 -2.04 3.24
C GLU A 26 8.82 -2.98 2.36
N ALA A 27 7.88 -3.71 2.98
CA ALA A 27 6.98 -4.61 2.26
C ALA A 27 6.16 -3.87 1.20
N PHE A 28 5.67 -2.67 1.52
CA PHE A 28 4.85 -1.84 0.64
C PHE A 28 5.68 -1.27 -0.52
N MET A 29 6.86 -0.74 -0.24
CA MET A 29 7.79 -0.22 -1.25
C MET A 29 8.26 -1.33 -2.20
N LYS A 30 8.44 -2.56 -1.70
CA LYS A 30 8.85 -3.72 -2.49
C LYS A 30 7.72 -4.27 -3.37
N ASN A 31 6.50 -4.38 -2.84
CA ASN A 31 5.45 -5.19 -3.48
C ASN A 31 4.29 -4.37 -4.08
N VAL A 32 4.06 -3.13 -3.64
CA VAL A 32 2.89 -2.32 -4.08
C VAL A 32 3.31 -1.18 -4.99
N ILE A 33 4.33 -0.41 -4.60
CA ILE A 33 4.79 0.77 -5.36
C ILE A 33 5.21 0.42 -6.79
N PRO A 34 5.99 -0.65 -7.07
CA PRO A 34 6.43 -0.95 -8.43
C PRO A 34 5.28 -1.32 -9.38
N LEU A 35 4.11 -1.65 -8.84
CA LEU A 35 2.92 -2.04 -9.61
C LEU A 35 1.89 -0.91 -9.72
N SER A 36 2.10 0.22 -9.03
CA SER A 36 1.16 1.34 -8.97
C SER A 36 1.31 2.25 -10.17
N ASN A 37 0.18 2.68 -10.76
CA ASN A 37 0.16 3.51 -11.97
C ASN A 37 -0.67 4.79 -11.81
N SER A 38 -0.54 5.71 -12.76
CA SER A 38 -1.44 6.86 -12.87
C SER A 38 -2.80 6.47 -13.44
N ARG A 39 -3.85 7.25 -13.14
CA ARG A 39 -5.17 7.05 -13.78
C ARG A 39 -5.09 7.35 -15.29
N PRO A 40 -5.82 6.59 -16.15
CA PRO A 40 -6.81 5.55 -15.83
C PRO A 40 -6.26 4.11 -15.86
N LEU A 41 -4.93 3.94 -15.77
CA LEU A 41 -4.31 2.62 -15.89
C LEU A 41 -4.71 1.69 -14.72
N PRO A 42 -4.61 0.37 -14.90
CA PRO A 42 -4.81 -0.57 -13.80
C PRO A 42 -3.93 -0.25 -12.59
N LYS A 43 -4.42 -0.58 -11.38
CA LYS A 43 -3.70 -0.35 -10.11
C LYS A 43 -3.39 1.14 -9.83
N SER A 44 -4.26 2.04 -10.27
CA SER A 44 -4.13 3.48 -10.05
C SER A 44 -4.70 4.00 -8.73
N VAL A 45 -5.21 3.09 -7.88
CA VAL A 45 -5.79 3.43 -6.58
C VAL A 45 -5.26 2.44 -5.56
N VAL A 46 -4.66 2.96 -4.48
CA VAL A 46 -4.26 2.19 -3.30
C VAL A 46 -5.31 2.43 -2.22
N MET A 47 -5.87 1.34 -1.68
CA MET A 47 -6.83 1.37 -0.57
C MET A 47 -6.20 0.70 0.66
N MET A 48 -6.28 1.36 1.83
CA MET A 48 -5.78 0.83 3.11
C MET A 48 -6.76 1.16 4.25
N ASP A 49 -6.71 0.38 5.33
CA ASP A 49 -7.45 0.71 6.55
C ASP A 49 -6.82 1.92 7.29
N ASN A 50 -7.39 2.29 8.44
CA ASN A 50 -6.92 3.43 9.24
C ASN A 50 -5.90 3.06 10.32
N ALA A 51 -5.16 1.96 10.17
CA ALA A 51 -4.13 1.63 11.15
C ALA A 51 -3.11 2.79 11.27
N LYS A 52 -2.76 3.17 12.51
CA LYS A 52 -1.93 4.36 12.79
C LYS A 52 -0.59 4.35 12.03
N PHE A 53 -0.03 3.18 11.76
CA PHE A 53 1.24 3.05 11.06
C PHE A 53 1.13 3.15 9.52
N HIS A 54 -0.08 3.25 8.95
CA HIS A 54 -0.29 3.60 7.54
C HIS A 54 -0.21 5.11 7.27
N ALA A 55 -0.35 5.94 8.31
CA ALA A 55 -0.14 7.38 8.24
C ALA A 55 1.36 7.75 8.19
N ASN A 56 2.11 7.13 7.28
CA ASN A 56 3.52 7.44 7.04
C ASN A 56 3.65 8.41 5.84
N PRO A 57 4.15 9.65 6.02
CA PRO A 57 4.29 10.62 4.94
C PRO A 57 5.11 10.12 3.74
N GLU A 58 6.16 9.34 3.98
CA GLU A 58 7.02 8.81 2.91
C GLU A 58 6.27 7.83 2.01
N LEU A 59 5.44 6.98 2.61
CA LEU A 59 4.59 6.05 1.89
C LEU A 59 3.57 6.79 1.02
N GLN A 60 2.94 7.83 1.57
CA GLN A 60 1.98 8.63 0.82
C GLN A 60 2.65 9.34 -0.35
N ALA A 61 3.84 9.90 -0.13
CA ALA A 61 4.63 10.54 -1.18
C ALA A 61 5.00 9.55 -2.29
N ALA A 62 5.38 8.31 -1.94
CA ALA A 62 5.69 7.26 -2.92
C ALA A 62 4.47 6.90 -3.80
N VAL A 63 3.28 6.74 -3.20
CA VAL A 63 2.05 6.47 -3.97
C VAL A 63 1.74 7.63 -4.93
N HIS A 64 1.84 8.88 -4.45
CA HIS A 64 1.59 10.05 -5.27
C HIS A 64 2.63 10.25 -6.38
N ALA A 65 3.90 9.87 -6.14
CA ALA A 65 4.95 9.92 -7.15
C ALA A 65 4.68 8.97 -8.33
N CYS A 66 3.98 7.86 -8.10
CA CYS A 66 3.48 6.97 -9.17
C CYS A 66 2.27 7.54 -9.93
N GLY A 67 1.72 8.69 -9.51
CA GLY A 67 0.46 9.25 -10.01
C GLY A 67 -0.79 8.48 -9.53
N ALA A 68 -0.64 7.54 -8.60
CA ALA A 68 -1.73 6.78 -8.02
C ALA A 68 -2.43 7.60 -6.94
N ARG A 69 -3.72 7.30 -6.71
CA ARG A 69 -4.49 7.90 -5.62
C ARG A 69 -4.46 7.01 -4.39
N LEU A 70 -4.13 7.57 -3.23
CA LEU A 70 -4.28 6.91 -1.95
C LEU A 70 -5.66 7.18 -1.34
N ILE A 71 -6.35 6.14 -0.88
CA ILE A 71 -7.64 6.22 -0.20
C ILE A 71 -7.56 5.41 1.10
N PHE A 72 -7.98 6.04 2.20
CA PHE A 72 -8.18 5.35 3.47
C PHE A 72 -9.66 5.01 3.67
N LEU A 73 -9.94 3.85 4.27
CA LEU A 73 -11.31 3.45 4.60
C LEU A 73 -11.93 4.42 5.62
N PRO A 74 -13.28 4.54 5.71
CA PRO A 74 -13.91 5.24 6.83
C PRO A 74 -13.53 4.59 8.18
N PRO A 75 -13.44 5.35 9.28
CA PRO A 75 -13.29 4.76 10.60
C PRO A 75 -14.51 3.89 10.94
N TYR A 76 -14.26 2.80 11.66
CA TYR A 76 -15.28 1.91 12.18
C TYR A 76 -15.96 2.50 13.41
#